data_AF-A0A3D2MCB4-F1
#
_entry.id   AF-A0A3D2MCB4-F1
#
_cell.length_a   1.000
_cell.length_b   1.000
_cell.length_c   1.000
_cell.angle_alpha   90.00
_cell.angle_beta   90.00
_cell.angle_gamma   90.00
#
_symmetry.space_group_name_H-M   'P 1'
#
loop_
_entity.id
_entity.type
_entity.pdbx_description
1 polymer ?
#
loop_
_entity_poly.entity_id
_entity_poly.type
_entity_poly.pdbx_seq_one_letter_code
_entity_poly.pdbx_strand_id
1 'polypeptide(L)'
;MDKDKLDKLKDIKIENFVWVIYIIIIILSYYANSLEKKFFLYDDEKSKKEYQELMIFIFLILLIVYYYFAQDGYNKIMELNENDSNKKKVLSYAAFTGSFLILISGIIFLYILIVDDEIETEIAFN
;
A
#
# COMPACT_ATOMS: atom_id res chain seq x y z
N MET A 1 2.32 29.05 -16.55
CA MET A 1 2.53 27.59 -16.75
C MET A 1 1.16 26.95 -16.69
N ASP A 2 0.85 26.02 -17.59
CA ASP A 2 -0.45 25.36 -17.70
C ASP A 2 -0.82 24.61 -16.40
N LYS A 3 -2.07 24.70 -15.94
CA LYS A 3 -2.52 24.17 -14.64
C LYS A 3 -2.33 22.65 -14.59
N ASP A 4 -2.67 21.97 -15.67
CA ASP A 4 -2.53 20.52 -15.80
C ASP A 4 -1.07 20.05 -15.70
N LYS A 5 -0.12 20.86 -16.17
CA LYS A 5 1.32 20.56 -16.04
C LYS A 5 1.80 20.75 -14.60
N LEU A 6 1.28 21.76 -13.90
CA LEU A 6 1.62 21.98 -12.49
C LEU A 6 1.10 20.83 -11.62
N ASP A 7 -0.12 20.36 -11.86
CA ASP A 7 -0.71 19.27 -11.08
C ASP A 7 0.02 17.94 -11.35
N LYS A 8 0.40 17.65 -12.60
CA LYS A 8 1.28 16.51 -12.91
C LYS A 8 2.62 16.54 -12.18
N LEU A 9 3.24 17.72 -12.03
CA LEU A 9 4.51 17.84 -11.31
C LEU A 9 4.34 17.58 -9.81
N LYS A 10 3.18 17.91 -9.23
CA LYS A 10 2.86 17.58 -7.83
C LYS A 10 2.68 16.07 -7.68
N ASP A 11 1.94 15.43 -8.58
CA ASP A 11 1.74 13.97 -8.57
C ASP A 11 3.09 13.24 -8.59
N ILE A 12 4.00 13.61 -9.51
CA ILE A 12 5.35 13.04 -9.61
C ILE A 12 6.15 13.23 -8.31
N LYS A 13 6.05 14.40 -7.68
CA LYS A 13 6.76 14.64 -6.41
C LYS A 13 6.28 13.71 -5.30
N ILE A 14 4.98 13.43 -5.26
CA ILE A 14 4.37 12.54 -4.26
C ILE A 14 4.73 11.09 -4.57
N GLU A 15 4.68 10.68 -5.84
CA GLU A 15 5.14 9.36 -6.29
C GLU A 15 6.60 9.11 -5.88
N ASN A 16 7.49 10.08 -6.08
CA ASN A 16 8.89 9.97 -5.66
C ASN A 16 9.05 9.79 -4.14
N PHE A 17 8.20 10.45 -3.34
CA PHE A 17 8.21 10.27 -1.90
C PHE A 17 7.72 8.87 -1.50
N VAL A 18 6.67 8.37 -2.15
CA VAL A 18 6.16 7.01 -1.96
C VAL A 18 7.22 5.97 -2.35
N TRP A 19 7.98 6.20 -3.41
CA TRP A 19 9.11 5.33 -3.78
C TRP A 19 10.15 5.18 -2.67
N VAL A 20 10.48 6.27 -1.96
CA VAL A 20 11.38 6.21 -0.80
C VAL A 20 10.78 5.38 0.31
N ILE A 21 9.47 5.49 0.57
CA ILE A 21 8.75 4.65 1.54
C ILE A 21 8.87 3.17 1.15
N TYR A 22 8.68 2.83 -0.14
CA TYR A 22 8.80 1.45 -0.60
C TYR A 22 10.20 0.87 -0.41
N ILE A 23 11.25 1.67 -0.61
CA ILE A 23 12.63 1.22 -0.33
C ILE A 23 12.82 0.87 1.14
N ILE A 24 12.29 1.69 2.05
CA ILE A 24 12.34 1.43 3.50
C ILE A 24 11.57 0.14 3.82
N ILE A 25 10.38 -0.02 3.24
CA ILE A 25 9.56 -1.22 3.41
C ILE A 25 10.31 -2.47 2.97
N ILE A 26 10.95 -2.46 1.79
CA ILE A 26 11.72 -3.61 1.30
C ILE A 26 12.81 -4.04 2.31
N ILE A 27 13.53 -3.07 2.90
CA ILE A 27 14.56 -3.36 3.89
C ILE A 27 13.95 -3.96 5.17
N LEU A 28 12.84 -3.38 5.66
CA LEU A 28 12.14 -3.89 6.84
C LEU A 28 11.54 -5.27 6.60
N SER A 29 10.93 -5.52 5.44
CA SER A 29 10.39 -6.80 5.03
C SER A 29 11.48 -7.88 4.96
N TYR A 30 12.67 -7.53 4.45
CA TYR A 30 13.81 -8.45 4.45
C TYR A 30 14.24 -8.81 5.88
N TYR A 31 14.26 -7.83 6.79
CA TYR A 31 14.53 -8.09 8.20
C TYR A 31 13.43 -8.95 8.86
N ALA A 32 12.16 -8.67 8.60
CA ALA A 32 11.02 -9.45 9.08
C ALA A 32 11.18 -10.94 8.71
N ASN A 33 11.48 -11.22 7.45
CA ASN A 33 11.70 -12.60 6.97
C ASN A 33 12.84 -13.32 7.73
N SER A 34 13.86 -12.59 8.18
CA SER A 34 14.93 -13.18 9.01
C SER A 34 14.46 -13.58 10.40
N LEU A 35 13.50 -12.84 10.98
CA LEU A 35 12.87 -13.16 12.27
C LEU A 35 11.93 -14.35 12.14
N GLU A 36 11.12 -14.37 11.08
CA GLU A 36 10.23 -15.48 10.74
C GLU A 36 11.02 -16.80 10.61
N LYS A 37 12.11 -16.77 9.83
CA LYS A 37 13.02 -17.91 9.72
C LYS A 37 13.58 -18.36 11.07
N LYS A 38 13.91 -17.42 11.96
CA LYS A 38 14.44 -17.73 13.30
C LYS A 38 13.38 -18.39 14.18
N PHE A 39 12.15 -17.95 14.11
CA PHE A 39 11.02 -18.60 14.78
C PHE A 39 10.88 -20.05 14.30
N PHE A 40 10.73 -20.29 12.99
CA PHE A 40 10.52 -21.65 12.47
C PHE A 40 11.68 -22.62 12.69
N LEU A 41 12.93 -22.14 12.79
CA LEU A 41 14.10 -23.00 13.03
C LEU A 41 14.33 -23.31 14.51
N TYR A 42 13.95 -22.41 15.41
CA TYR A 42 14.35 -22.47 16.82
C TYR A 42 13.19 -22.38 17.81
N ASP A 43 11.95 -22.34 17.34
CA ASP A 43 10.74 -22.16 18.15
C ASP A 43 10.81 -20.90 19.03
N ASP A 44 11.43 -19.84 18.49
CA ASP A 44 11.71 -18.60 19.22
C ASP A 44 10.52 -17.64 19.19
N GLU A 45 9.63 -17.79 20.17
CA GLU A 45 8.45 -16.93 20.39
C GLU A 45 8.74 -15.43 20.42
N LYS A 46 9.96 -15.02 20.83
CA LYS A 46 10.34 -13.61 20.79
C LYS A 46 10.44 -13.11 19.36
N SER A 47 11.05 -13.89 18.47
CA SER A 47 11.18 -13.54 17.05
C SER A 47 9.83 -13.55 16.35
N LYS A 48 8.93 -14.47 16.72
CA LYS A 48 7.54 -14.51 16.25
C LYS A 48 6.80 -13.20 16.52
N LYS A 49 6.85 -12.75 17.78
CA LYS A 49 6.21 -11.49 18.18
C LYS A 49 6.82 -10.28 17.50
N GLU A 50 8.16 -10.20 17.41
CA GLU A 50 8.84 -9.11 16.71
C GLU A 50 8.49 -9.08 15.21
N TYR A 51 8.37 -10.25 14.57
CA TYR A 51 7.90 -10.36 13.19
C TYR A 51 6.48 -9.82 13.04
N GLN A 52 5.53 -10.26 13.87
CA GLN A 52 4.13 -9.82 13.81
C GLN A 52 4.00 -8.31 14.00
N GLU A 53 4.65 -7.75 15.02
CA GLU A 53 4.65 -6.31 15.28
C GLU A 53 5.22 -5.52 14.09
N LEU A 54 6.30 -6.03 13.48
CA LEU A 54 6.94 -5.41 12.32
C LEU A 54 6.06 -5.50 11.06
N MET A 55 5.42 -6.64 10.81
CA MET A 55 4.52 -6.82 9.67
C MET A 55 3.29 -5.93 9.79
N ILE A 56 2.65 -5.87 10.97
CA ILE A 56 1.53 -4.97 11.25
C ILE A 56 1.96 -3.51 11.01
N PHE A 57 3.14 -3.12 11.50
CA PHE A 57 3.68 -1.78 11.29
C PHE A 57 3.88 -1.45 9.80
N ILE A 58 4.48 -2.35 9.02
CA ILE A 58 4.65 -2.17 7.58
C ILE A 58 3.29 -2.04 6.87
N PHE A 59 2.32 -2.91 7.20
CA PHE A 59 1.00 -2.87 6.58
C PHE A 59 0.19 -1.63 6.95
N LEU A 60 0.37 -1.07 8.15
CA LEU A 60 -0.22 0.23 8.51
C LEU A 60 0.33 1.36 7.64
N ILE A 61 1.64 1.39 7.36
CA ILE A 61 2.24 2.38 6.45
C ILE A 61 1.68 2.20 5.03
N LEU A 62 1.63 0.95 4.53
CA LEU A 62 1.07 0.65 3.22
C LEU A 62 -0.39 1.10 3.12
N LEU A 63 -1.19 0.86 4.16
CA LEU A 63 -2.59 1.25 4.18
C LEU A 63 -2.79 2.77 4.04
N ILE A 64 -1.92 3.57 4.67
CA ILE A 64 -1.93 5.04 4.51
C ILE A 64 -1.62 5.42 3.06
N VAL A 65 -0.63 4.79 2.43
CA VAL A 65 -0.27 5.03 1.03
C VAL A 65 -1.43 4.63 0.09
N TYR A 66 -2.03 3.47 0.31
CA TYR A 66 -3.16 2.98 -0.48
C TYR A 66 -4.38 3.88 -0.33
N TYR A 67 -4.67 4.33 0.89
CA TYR A 67 -5.74 5.28 1.15
C TYR A 67 -5.51 6.59 0.40
N TYR A 68 -4.29 7.12 0.43
CA TYR A 68 -3.94 8.33 -0.32
C TYR A 68 -4.25 8.19 -1.82
N PHE A 69 -3.83 7.10 -2.48
CA PHE A 69 -4.09 6.90 -3.91
C PHE A 69 -5.56 6.60 -4.23
N ALA A 70 -6.28 5.92 -3.33
CA ALA A 70 -7.72 5.73 -3.48
C ALA A 70 -8.46 7.08 -3.39
N GLN A 71 -8.08 7.93 -2.45
CA GLN A 71 -8.66 9.26 -2.29
C GLN A 71 -8.32 10.19 -3.46
N ASP A 72 -7.07 10.19 -3.93
CA ASP A 72 -6.66 10.94 -5.12
C ASP A 72 -7.45 10.52 -6.37
N GLY A 73 -7.58 9.21 -6.60
CA GLY A 73 -8.40 8.67 -7.68
C GLY A 73 -9.88 9.07 -7.58
N TYR A 74 -10.44 9.08 -6.37
CA TYR A 74 -11.80 9.53 -6.12
C TYR A 74 -11.98 11.02 -6.43
N ASN A 75 -11.05 11.87 -5.99
CA ASN A 75 -11.07 13.31 -6.28
C ASN A 75 -11.00 13.56 -7.79
N LYS A 76 -10.14 12.82 -8.51
CA LYS A 76 -10.03 12.89 -9.98
C LYS A 76 -11.31 12.49 -10.71
N ILE A 77 -12.13 11.58 -10.15
CA ILE A 77 -13.47 11.30 -10.66
C ILE A 77 -14.43 12.47 -10.40
N MET A 78 -14.40 13.05 -9.20
CA MET A 78 -15.28 14.15 -8.82
C MET A 78 -15.03 15.44 -9.61
N GLU A 79 -13.81 15.61 -10.14
CA GLU A 79 -13.43 16.72 -11.01
C GLU A 79 -13.79 16.51 -12.50
N LEU A 80 -14.27 15.32 -12.89
CA LEU A 80 -14.69 15.05 -14.28
C LEU A 80 -15.90 15.92 -14.65
N ASN A 81 -15.86 16.51 -15.84
CA ASN A 81 -16.95 17.33 -16.38
C ASN A 81 -17.53 16.74 -17.68
N GLU A 82 -18.66 17.30 -18.13
CA GLU A 82 -19.33 16.83 -19.35
C GLU A 82 -18.48 16.98 -20.61
N ASN A 83 -17.64 18.02 -20.66
CA ASN A 83 -16.75 18.34 -21.79
C ASN A 83 -15.49 17.45 -21.84
N ASP A 84 -15.19 16.69 -20.77
CA ASP A 84 -14.07 15.76 -20.77
C ASP A 84 -14.31 14.60 -21.74
N SER A 85 -13.25 14.23 -22.46
CA SER A 85 -13.30 13.10 -23.39
C SER A 85 -13.72 11.79 -22.70
N ASN A 86 -14.47 10.94 -23.41
CA ASN A 86 -14.84 9.61 -22.92
C ASN A 86 -13.61 8.79 -22.49
N LYS A 87 -12.49 8.92 -23.22
CA LYS A 87 -11.23 8.26 -22.86
C LYS A 87 -10.74 8.68 -21.48
N LYS A 88 -10.73 9.98 -21.18
CA LYS A 88 -10.31 10.50 -19.86
C LYS A 88 -11.22 9.96 -18.75
N LYS A 89 -12.54 10.01 -18.94
CA LYS A 89 -13.52 9.49 -17.97
C LYS A 89 -13.28 8.02 -17.67
N VAL A 90 -13.22 7.16 -18.69
CA VAL A 90 -13.00 5.71 -18.53
C VAL A 90 -11.68 5.42 -17.80
N LEU A 91 -10.59 6.10 -18.18
CA LEU A 91 -9.30 5.90 -17.52
C LEU A 91 -9.29 6.36 -16.06
N SER A 92 -9.93 7.48 -15.74
CA SER A 92 -10.05 7.94 -14.34
C SER A 92 -10.85 6.94 -13.48
N TYR A 93 -11.97 6.41 -13.99
CA TYR A 93 -12.73 5.39 -13.29
C TYR A 93 -11.92 4.10 -13.10
N ALA A 94 -11.25 3.62 -14.15
CA ALA A 94 -10.41 2.42 -14.06
C ALA A 94 -9.27 2.58 -13.05
N ALA A 95 -8.59 3.73 -13.06
CA ALA A 95 -7.51 4.03 -12.13
C ALA A 95 -7.99 4.04 -10.67
N PHE A 96 -9.12 4.70 -10.40
CA PHE A 96 -9.73 4.70 -9.07
C PHE A 96 -10.17 3.30 -8.63
N THR A 97 -10.81 2.52 -9.50
CA THR A 97 -11.20 1.14 -9.17
C THR A 97 -9.96 0.32 -8.81
N GLY A 98 -8.87 0.46 -9.56
CA GLY A 98 -7.60 -0.20 -9.24
C GLY A 98 -7.08 0.18 -7.85
N SER A 99 -6.95 1.47 -7.54
CA SER A 99 -6.44 1.92 -6.24
C SER A 99 -7.37 1.58 -5.08
N PHE A 100 -8.68 1.61 -5.28
CA PHE A 100 -9.67 1.22 -4.28
C PHE A 100 -9.62 -0.28 -3.95
N LEU A 101 -9.43 -1.13 -4.96
CA LEU A 101 -9.25 -2.57 -4.74
C LEU A 101 -7.95 -2.88 -3.98
N ILE A 102 -6.87 -2.16 -4.26
CA ILE A 102 -5.61 -2.27 -3.51
C ILE A 102 -5.83 -1.87 -2.04
N LEU A 103 -6.56 -0.78 -1.78
CA LEU A 103 -6.91 -0.37 -0.42
C LEU A 103 -7.68 -1.47 0.32
N ILE A 104 -8.70 -2.05 -0.31
CA ILE A 104 -9.47 -3.17 0.29
C ILE A 104 -8.55 -4.36 0.58
N SER A 105 -7.69 -4.73 -0.37
CA SER A 105 -6.73 -5.82 -0.18
C SER A 105 -5.81 -5.55 1.02
N GLY A 106 -5.31 -4.31 1.16
CA GLY A 106 -4.47 -3.90 2.29
C GLY A 106 -5.18 -4.02 3.64
N ILE A 107 -6.47 -3.66 3.71
CA ILE A 107 -7.28 -3.83 4.93
C ILE A 107 -7.43 -5.31 5.28
N ILE A 108 -7.71 -6.16 4.29
CA ILE A 108 -7.88 -7.60 4.49
C ILE A 108 -6.58 -8.23 4.99
N PHE A 109 -5.43 -7.91 4.38
CA PHE A 109 -4.15 -8.43 4.83
C PHE A 109 -3.75 -7.95 6.23
N LEU A 110 -4.01 -6.67 6.55
CA LEU A 110 -3.79 -6.17 7.91
C LEU A 110 -4.67 -6.90 8.92
N TYR A 111 -5.92 -7.20 8.57
CA TYR A 111 -6.80 -8.00 9.43
C TYR A 111 -6.25 -9.40 9.66
N ILE A 112 -5.77 -10.08 8.61
CA ILE A 112 -5.15 -11.41 8.75
C ILE A 112 -3.94 -11.31 9.70
N LEU A 113 -3.04 -10.33 9.54
CA LEU A 113 -1.88 -10.15 10.42
C LEU A 113 -2.24 -9.91 11.90
N ILE A 114 -3.40 -9.30 12.17
CA ILE A 114 -3.86 -9.04 13.53
C ILE A 114 -4.46 -10.30 14.17
N VAL A 115 -5.06 -11.18 13.37
CA VAL A 115 -5.78 -12.36 13.84
C VAL A 115 -4.94 -13.63 13.79
N ASP A 116 -3.99 -13.73 12.86
CA ASP A 116 -3.08 -14.86 12.69
C ASP A 116 -1.91 -14.77 13.68
N ASP A 117 -2.19 -15.18 14.92
CA ASP A 117 -1.24 -15.20 16.02
C ASP A 117 -0.21 -16.33 15.91
N GLU A 118 -0.41 -17.31 15.03
CA GLU A 118 0.46 -18.47 14.81
C GLU A 118 1.30 -18.41 13.52
N ILE A 119 1.10 -17.40 12.67
CA ILE A 119 1.77 -17.27 11.36
C ILE A 119 1.48 -18.51 10.49
N GLU A 120 0.22 -18.92 10.45
CA GLU A 120 -0.23 -20.04 9.62
C GLU A 120 -0.36 -19.64 8.14
N THR A 121 -0.61 -18.36 7.88
CA THR A 121 -0.82 -17.81 6.54
C THR A 121 0.38 -16.99 6.10
N GLU A 122 1.07 -17.44 5.05
CA GLU A 122 2.13 -16.65 4.43
C GLU A 122 1.53 -15.46 3.67
N ILE A 123 1.93 -14.24 4.06
CA ILE A 123 1.53 -13.01 3.39
C ILE A 123 2.71 -12.45 2.61
N ALA A 124 2.63 -12.53 1.28
CA ALA A 124 3.57 -11.87 0.40
C ALA A 124 3.23 -10.39 0.23
N PHE A 125 4.27 -9.55 0.11
CA PHE A 125 4.13 -8.18 -0.33
C PHE A 125 3.85 -8.16 -1.84
N ASN A 126 2.58 -7.97 -2.22
CA ASN A 126 2.13 -7.86 -3.61
C ASN A 126 1.99 -6.41 -4.07
#